data_AF-A0A842P081-F1
#
_entry.id   AF-A0A842P081-F1
#
_cell.length_a   1.000
_cell.length_b   1.000
_cell.length_c   1.000
_cell.angle_alpha   90.00
_cell.angle_beta   90.00
_cell.angle_gamma   90.00
#
_symmetry.space_group_name_H-M   'P 1'
#
loop_
_entity.id
_entity.type
_entity.pdbx_description
1 polymer ?
#
loop_
_entity_poly.entity_id
_entity_poly.type
_entity_poly.pdbx_seq_one_letter_code
_entity_poly.pdbx_strand_id
1 'polypeptide(L)'
;MASEDNDERLEPTLDVEETPRMEPLSVLSCVVPSAAAPPKNYWQAHNFASKLHSEFTILQERGDLPRMRQRFFLLARYYGRTLGILRNFLRNGNVSLINAALRNLVVLHQPLYNMREVAPNTVPLVFTLNKESRGRFLDDLIIRVIGESTTPMTLEAIVQDVHELRIIFKTEREIVRNQIERLISRGYVERSGERFRRARRSYDSVNLDHAGLEALLGDRLYRVFEENGFRGLIDLVNRRNSFKTFFSRFSGCDPETAELFIAVAA
;
A
#
# COMPACT_ATOMS: atom_id res chain seq x y z
N MET A 1 63.32 -31.29 49.76
CA MET A 1 62.66 -32.41 49.05
C MET A 1 61.80 -31.76 47.98
N ALA A 2 62.34 -31.64 46.77
CA ALA A 2 62.02 -32.50 45.62
C ALA A 2 60.62 -32.11 45.08
N SER A 3 60.53 -31.23 44.07
CA SER A 3 60.78 -31.41 42.62
C SER A 3 59.59 -32.01 41.89
N GLU A 4 59.02 -31.24 40.95
CA GLU A 4 58.35 -31.61 39.68
C GLU A 4 57.77 -30.29 39.13
N ASP A 5 58.50 -29.55 38.28
CA ASP A 5 58.51 -29.65 36.80
C ASP A 5 57.15 -29.96 36.18
N ASN A 6 56.50 -28.95 35.56
CA ASN A 6 56.35 -28.98 34.11
C ASN A 6 56.03 -27.62 33.50
N ASP A 7 56.65 -27.41 32.35
CA ASP A 7 56.66 -26.26 31.46
C ASP A 7 55.43 -26.32 30.54
N GLU A 8 54.63 -25.24 30.45
CA GLU A 8 53.71 -25.03 29.32
C GLU A 8 53.61 -23.53 29.00
N ARG A 9 54.40 -23.13 27.99
CA ARG A 9 54.18 -21.93 27.18
C ARG A 9 52.91 -22.12 26.36
N LEU A 10 51.98 -21.16 26.36
CA LEU A 10 51.01 -20.84 25.29
C LEU A 10 50.30 -19.52 25.68
N GLU A 11 50.77 -18.39 25.14
CA GLU A 11 50.11 -17.54 24.12
C GLU A 11 49.28 -16.35 24.68
N PRO A 12 49.45 -15.13 24.12
CA PRO A 12 48.75 -13.93 24.58
C PRO A 12 47.35 -13.90 23.96
N THR A 13 46.33 -14.26 24.74
CA THR A 13 44.94 -14.13 24.27
C THR A 13 44.44 -12.71 24.52
N LEU A 14 44.61 -11.91 23.47
CA LEU A 14 43.72 -10.87 22.96
C LEU A 14 42.73 -10.27 23.97
N ASP A 15 42.91 -8.97 24.22
CA ASP A 15 41.87 -8.04 24.64
C ASP A 15 40.58 -8.32 23.85
N VAL A 16 39.63 -8.98 24.50
CA VAL A 16 38.26 -9.07 24.01
C VAL A 16 37.68 -7.68 24.21
N GLU A 17 37.73 -6.88 23.14
CA GLU A 17 36.92 -5.69 22.99
C GLU A 17 35.52 -5.98 23.54
N GLU A 18 35.14 -5.25 24.59
CA GLU A 18 33.77 -5.18 25.07
C GLU A 18 32.90 -4.77 23.88
N THR A 19 32.30 -5.77 23.24
CA THR A 19 31.25 -5.53 22.26
C THR A 19 30.18 -4.75 22.99
N PRO A 20 29.82 -3.54 22.52
CA PRO A 20 28.76 -2.79 23.17
C PRO A 20 27.53 -3.67 23.11
N ARG A 21 27.00 -4.02 24.28
CA ARG A 21 25.68 -4.62 24.42
C ARG A 21 24.74 -3.72 23.64
N MET A 22 24.37 -4.13 22.42
CA MET A 22 23.27 -3.52 21.70
C MET A 22 22.08 -3.66 22.63
N GLU A 23 21.65 -2.54 23.19
CA GLU A 23 20.35 -2.41 23.80
C GLU A 23 19.36 -3.08 22.84
N PRO A 24 18.53 -4.04 23.31
CA PRO A 24 17.53 -4.63 22.45
C PRO A 24 16.69 -3.48 21.88
N LEU A 25 16.62 -3.41 20.55
CA LEU A 25 15.75 -2.48 19.82
C LEU A 25 14.44 -2.39 20.57
N SER A 26 14.20 -1.23 21.18
CA SER A 26 13.01 -0.93 21.96
C SER A 26 11.80 -1.47 21.21
N VAL A 27 11.28 -2.60 21.71
CA VAL A 27 10.01 -3.15 21.28
C VAL A 27 9.06 -2.00 21.49
N LEU A 28 8.51 -1.45 20.40
CA LEU A 28 7.43 -0.48 20.42
C LEU A 28 6.19 -1.20 20.97
N SER A 29 6.24 -1.53 22.26
CA SER A 29 5.09 -1.90 23.04
C SER A 29 4.34 -0.60 23.25
N CYS A 30 3.27 -0.39 22.48
CA CYS A 30 2.30 0.66 22.75
C CYS A 30 1.77 0.44 24.17
N VAL A 31 2.34 1.14 25.15
CA VAL A 31 1.80 1.21 26.51
C VAL A 31 0.43 1.87 26.39
N VAL A 32 -0.61 1.08 26.63
CA VAL A 32 -2.02 1.42 26.41
C VAL A 32 -2.46 2.55 27.35
N PRO A 33 -2.86 3.74 26.85
CA PRO A 33 -3.70 4.65 27.61
C PRO A 33 -5.18 4.34 27.30
N SER A 34 -5.87 3.91 28.35
CA SER A 34 -7.33 3.84 28.57
C SER A 34 -8.29 4.07 27.38
N ALA A 35 -9.21 3.10 27.23
CA ALA A 35 -10.36 3.06 26.33
C ALA A 35 -11.28 4.29 26.42
N ALA A 36 -10.90 5.40 25.79
CA ALA A 36 -11.82 6.49 25.53
C ALA A 36 -12.72 6.08 24.36
N ALA A 37 -14.02 5.91 24.64
CA ALA A 37 -15.02 5.73 23.60
C ALA A 37 -14.89 6.83 22.52
N PRO A 38 -15.19 6.56 21.24
CA PRO A 38 -15.16 7.58 20.21
C PRO A 38 -16.05 8.75 20.65
N PRO A 39 -15.68 10.01 20.36
CA PRO A 39 -16.53 11.14 20.67
C PRO A 39 -17.92 10.93 20.08
N LYS A 40 -18.99 11.40 20.75
CA LYS A 40 -20.39 11.21 20.31
C LYS A 40 -20.66 11.68 18.87
N ASN A 41 -19.81 12.56 18.34
CA ASN A 41 -19.87 13.09 16.97
C ASN A 41 -18.77 12.51 16.06
N TYR A 42 -18.26 11.30 16.34
CA TYR A 42 -17.30 10.66 15.47
C TYR A 42 -17.92 10.38 14.09
N TRP A 43 -17.13 10.58 13.05
CA TRP A 43 -17.53 10.39 11.67
C TRP A 43 -18.10 8.98 11.43
N GLN A 44 -19.24 8.89 10.76
CA GLN A 44 -19.87 7.62 10.36
C GLN A 44 -20.07 7.61 8.84
N ALA A 45 -19.46 6.62 8.17
CA ALA A 45 -19.43 6.59 6.72
C ALA A 45 -20.71 6.07 6.06
N HIS A 46 -21.60 5.37 6.79
CA HIS A 46 -22.71 4.62 6.20
C HIS A 46 -23.64 5.44 5.30
N ASN A 47 -24.32 6.45 5.85
CA ASN A 47 -25.26 7.27 5.08
C ASN A 47 -24.58 7.99 3.91
N PHE A 48 -23.32 8.40 4.10
CA PHE A 48 -22.54 9.06 3.07
C PHE A 48 -22.20 8.12 1.92
N ALA A 49 -21.68 6.92 2.22
CA ALA A 49 -21.30 5.92 1.25
C ALA A 49 -22.52 5.42 0.46
N SER A 50 -23.61 5.09 1.16
CA SER A 50 -24.88 4.65 0.55
C SER A 50 -25.46 5.71 -0.38
N LYS A 51 -25.45 6.99 0.04
CA LYS A 51 -25.92 8.10 -0.80
C LYS A 51 -25.08 8.26 -2.06
N LEU A 52 -23.74 8.29 -1.95
CA LEU A 52 -22.88 8.44 -3.13
C LEU A 52 -22.98 7.24 -4.08
N HIS A 53 -23.16 6.04 -3.56
CA HIS A 53 -23.39 4.85 -4.37
C HIS A 53 -24.70 4.92 -5.15
N SER A 54 -25.80 5.28 -4.48
CA SER A 54 -27.09 5.48 -5.15
C SER A 54 -27.03 6.58 -6.22
N GLU A 55 -26.40 7.72 -5.91
CA GLU A 55 -26.21 8.79 -6.90
C GLU A 55 -25.37 8.32 -8.09
N PHE A 56 -24.34 7.50 -7.86
CA PHE A 56 -23.55 6.92 -8.94
C PHE A 56 -24.38 6.01 -9.85
N THR A 57 -25.20 5.11 -9.30
CA THR A 57 -26.07 4.22 -10.07
C THR A 57 -27.06 5.01 -10.93
N ILE A 58 -27.68 6.06 -10.37
CA ILE A 58 -28.60 6.94 -11.12
C ILE A 58 -27.87 7.65 -12.28
N LEU A 59 -26.63 8.11 -12.04
CA LEU A 59 -25.83 8.77 -13.07
C LEU A 59 -25.36 7.79 -14.15
N GLN A 60 -25.13 6.54 -13.78
CA GLN A 60 -24.81 5.46 -14.70
C GLN A 60 -25.97 5.17 -15.66
N GLU A 61 -27.19 5.03 -15.13
CA GLU A 61 -28.40 4.83 -15.94
C GLU A 61 -28.62 5.97 -16.95
N ARG A 62 -28.16 7.18 -16.60
CA ARG A 62 -28.24 8.38 -17.45
C ARG A 62 -27.03 8.57 -18.38
N GLY A 63 -25.99 7.75 -18.26
CA GLY A 63 -24.75 7.87 -19.04
C GLY A 63 -23.89 9.09 -18.70
N ASP A 64 -24.06 9.72 -17.53
CA ASP A 64 -23.31 10.93 -17.13
C ASP A 64 -21.93 10.57 -16.55
N LEU A 65 -21.00 10.20 -17.43
CA LEU A 65 -19.65 9.77 -17.06
C LEU A 65 -18.87 10.80 -16.23
N PRO A 66 -18.91 12.12 -16.52
CA PRO A 66 -18.23 13.12 -15.69
C PRO A 66 -18.73 13.11 -14.24
N ARG A 67 -20.05 13.07 -14.01
CA ARG A 67 -20.58 13.08 -12.64
C ARG A 67 -20.41 11.74 -11.93
N MET A 68 -20.51 10.61 -12.63
CA MET A 68 -20.16 9.29 -12.07
C MET A 68 -18.74 9.32 -11.46
N ARG A 69 -17.77 9.83 -12.22
CA ARG A 69 -16.39 9.99 -11.75
C ARG A 69 -16.28 10.89 -10.54
N GLN A 70 -17.02 12.00 -10.53
CA GLN A 70 -17.03 12.91 -9.37
C GLN A 70 -17.50 12.20 -8.09
N ARG A 71 -18.55 11.36 -8.18
CA ARG A 71 -19.05 10.58 -7.03
C ARG A 71 -18.05 9.56 -6.54
N PHE A 72 -17.44 8.83 -7.48
CA PHE A 72 -16.37 7.90 -7.17
C PHE A 72 -15.20 8.59 -6.45
N PHE A 73 -14.67 9.71 -6.97
CA PHE A 73 -13.54 10.40 -6.35
C PHE A 73 -13.87 11.01 -5.01
N LEU A 74 -15.10 11.49 -4.83
CA LEU A 74 -15.55 11.99 -3.54
C LEU A 74 -15.54 10.85 -2.51
N LEU A 75 -16.03 9.67 -2.86
CA LEU A 75 -15.98 8.49 -1.99
C LEU A 75 -14.54 8.06 -1.68
N ALA A 76 -13.68 7.98 -2.72
CA ALA A 76 -12.27 7.60 -2.58
C ALA A 76 -11.49 8.59 -1.71
N ARG A 77 -11.80 9.89 -1.77
CA ARG A 77 -11.20 10.91 -0.90
C ARG A 77 -11.52 10.65 0.57
N TYR A 78 -12.76 10.27 0.90
CA TYR A 78 -13.14 9.95 2.27
C TYR A 78 -12.55 8.62 2.73
N TYR A 79 -12.39 7.65 1.84
CA TYR A 79 -11.64 6.42 2.13
C TYR A 79 -10.19 6.75 2.50
N GLY A 80 -9.47 7.52 1.68
CA GLY A 80 -8.10 7.93 1.96
C GLY A 80 -7.96 8.75 3.26
N ARG A 81 -8.91 9.65 3.55
CA ARG A 81 -8.95 10.37 4.83
C ARG A 81 -9.12 9.42 6.02
N THR A 82 -10.05 8.48 5.92
CA THR A 82 -10.32 7.50 6.99
C THR A 82 -9.12 6.58 7.20
N LEU A 83 -8.39 6.25 6.14
CA LEU A 83 -7.14 5.49 6.20
C LEU A 83 -6.04 6.26 6.95
N GLY A 84 -5.89 7.56 6.67
CA GLY A 84 -4.97 8.43 7.43
C GLY A 84 -5.31 8.48 8.92
N ILE A 85 -6.61 8.55 9.24
CA ILE A 85 -7.12 8.49 10.62
C ILE A 85 -6.78 7.14 11.28
N LEU A 86 -7.03 6.02 10.60
CA LEU A 86 -6.69 4.68 11.08
C LEU A 86 -5.19 4.57 11.41
N ARG A 87 -4.31 4.97 10.48
CA ARG A 87 -2.86 4.89 10.68
C ARG A 87 -2.40 5.69 11.89
N ASN A 88 -2.99 6.86 12.11
CA ASN A 88 -2.71 7.65 13.30
C ASN A 88 -3.11 6.91 14.58
N PHE A 89 -4.30 6.29 14.61
CA PHE A 89 -4.75 5.56 15.79
C PHE A 89 -4.02 4.24 16.04
N LEU A 90 -3.61 3.53 14.98
CA LEU A 90 -2.74 2.36 15.09
C LEU A 90 -1.39 2.71 15.73
N ARG A 91 -0.83 3.89 15.44
CA ARG A 91 0.42 4.37 16.06
C ARG A 91 0.24 4.77 17.52
N ASN A 92 -0.94 5.29 17.88
CA ASN A 92 -1.21 5.83 19.20
C ASN A 92 -1.94 4.83 20.13
N GLY A 93 -2.27 3.62 19.65
CA GLY A 93 -2.90 2.56 20.45
C GLY A 93 -4.35 2.82 20.88
N ASN A 94 -5.10 3.69 20.18
CA ASN A 94 -6.51 3.96 20.56
C ASN A 94 -7.46 2.91 19.95
N VAL A 95 -7.67 1.81 20.67
CA VAL A 95 -8.48 0.65 20.27
C VAL A 95 -9.88 1.04 19.77
N SER A 96 -10.60 1.89 20.50
CA SER A 96 -11.96 2.30 20.15
C SER A 96 -12.02 3.06 18.83
N LEU A 97 -11.05 3.94 18.59
CA LEU A 97 -10.97 4.71 17.35
C LEU A 97 -10.40 3.88 16.18
N ILE A 98 -9.52 2.90 16.44
CA ILE A 98 -9.10 1.91 15.44
C ILE A 98 -10.32 1.15 14.92
N ASN A 99 -11.13 0.58 15.83
CA ASN A 99 -12.34 -0.16 15.45
C ASN A 99 -13.32 0.72 14.67
N ALA A 100 -13.59 1.95 15.15
CA ALA A 100 -14.49 2.88 14.45
C ALA A 100 -13.97 3.28 13.05
N ALA A 101 -12.65 3.50 12.90
CA ALA A 101 -12.04 3.79 11.60
C ALA A 101 -12.12 2.59 10.65
N LEU A 102 -11.86 1.38 11.14
CA LEU A 102 -11.97 0.14 10.35
C LEU A 102 -13.39 -0.12 9.87
N ARG A 103 -14.41 0.03 10.74
CA ARG A 103 -15.82 -0.07 10.33
C ARG A 103 -16.17 0.91 9.23
N ASN A 104 -15.71 2.16 9.35
CA ASN A 104 -15.91 3.16 8.31
C ASN A 104 -15.19 2.78 7.00
N LEU A 105 -13.97 2.23 7.07
CA LEU A 105 -13.25 1.78 5.89
C LEU A 105 -13.97 0.62 5.18
N VAL A 106 -14.47 -0.38 5.90
CA VAL A 106 -15.28 -1.47 5.33
C VAL A 106 -16.48 -0.91 4.57
N VAL A 107 -17.21 0.02 5.20
CA VAL A 107 -18.40 0.65 4.63
C VAL A 107 -18.09 1.52 3.40
N LEU A 108 -16.90 2.13 3.34
CA LEU A 108 -16.44 2.91 2.18
C LEU A 108 -15.87 2.02 1.08
N HIS A 109 -15.30 0.87 1.44
CA HIS A 109 -14.60 -0.02 0.52
C HIS A 109 -15.59 -0.68 -0.46
N GLN A 110 -16.66 -1.29 0.06
CA GLN A 110 -17.61 -2.04 -0.77
C GLN A 110 -18.18 -1.21 -1.93
N PRO A 111 -18.67 0.03 -1.72
CA PRO A 111 -19.21 0.80 -2.84
C PRO A 111 -18.14 1.28 -3.81
N LEU A 112 -16.89 1.50 -3.37
CA LEU A 112 -15.78 1.81 -4.28
C LEU A 112 -15.47 0.64 -5.21
N TYR A 113 -15.43 -0.56 -4.64
CA TYR A 113 -15.24 -1.80 -5.38
C TYR A 113 -16.38 -2.01 -6.39
N ASN A 114 -17.64 -1.93 -5.94
CA ASN A 114 -18.81 -2.08 -6.81
C ASN A 114 -18.84 -1.05 -7.96
N MET A 115 -18.57 0.24 -7.68
CA MET A 115 -18.48 1.27 -8.74
C MET A 115 -17.42 0.92 -9.80
N ARG A 116 -16.32 0.29 -9.39
CA ARG A 116 -15.25 -0.14 -10.31
C ARG A 116 -15.63 -1.37 -11.12
N GLU A 117 -16.31 -2.35 -10.52
CA GLU A 117 -16.77 -3.53 -11.24
C GLU A 117 -17.79 -3.17 -12.31
N VAL A 118 -18.71 -2.26 -11.97
CA VAL A 118 -19.85 -1.90 -12.82
C VAL A 118 -19.47 -0.87 -13.90
N ALA A 119 -18.50 0.01 -13.64
CA ALA A 119 -18.02 1.00 -14.61
C ALA A 119 -16.49 0.94 -14.75
N PRO A 120 -15.93 -0.19 -15.21
CA PRO A 120 -14.49 -0.44 -15.22
C PRO A 120 -13.71 0.54 -16.08
N ASN A 121 -14.40 1.11 -17.06
CA ASN A 121 -13.84 2.03 -18.04
C ASN A 121 -13.86 3.49 -17.58
N THR A 122 -14.66 3.78 -16.56
CA THR A 122 -14.91 5.13 -16.05
C THR A 122 -14.19 5.34 -14.73
N VAL A 123 -14.03 4.28 -13.95
CA VAL A 123 -13.47 4.27 -12.61
C VAL A 123 -12.08 3.59 -12.64
N PRO A 124 -11.02 4.21 -12.11
CA PRO A 124 -9.66 3.64 -12.12
C PRO A 124 -9.52 2.49 -11.11
N LEU A 125 -8.63 1.54 -11.40
CA LEU A 125 -8.34 0.37 -10.53
C LEU A 125 -7.56 0.76 -9.26
N VAL A 126 -6.70 1.77 -9.34
CA VAL A 126 -5.55 1.95 -8.43
C VAL A 126 -5.82 2.99 -7.33
N PHE A 127 -7.07 3.14 -6.90
CA PHE A 127 -7.44 4.22 -5.98
C PHE A 127 -7.00 3.96 -4.53
N THR A 128 -6.67 2.72 -4.16
CA THR A 128 -6.13 2.35 -2.85
C THR A 128 -4.63 2.58 -2.75
N LEU A 129 -3.88 2.66 -3.86
CA LEU A 129 -2.44 2.87 -3.81
C LEU A 129 -2.09 4.31 -3.41
N ASN A 130 -1.00 4.43 -2.64
CA ASN A 130 -0.42 5.72 -2.31
C ASN A 130 0.19 6.40 -3.58
N LYS A 131 0.61 7.68 -3.47
CA LYS A 131 1.16 8.43 -4.61
C LYS A 131 2.39 7.76 -5.23
N GLU A 132 3.27 7.22 -4.40
CA GLU A 132 4.51 6.59 -4.85
C GLU A 132 4.25 5.27 -5.57
N SER A 133 3.44 4.40 -4.99
CA SER A 133 3.02 3.12 -5.59
C SER A 133 2.23 3.34 -6.87
N ARG A 134 1.42 4.41 -6.98
CA ARG A 134 0.80 4.80 -8.28
C ARG A 134 1.85 5.20 -9.32
N GLY A 135 2.91 5.89 -8.91
CA GLY A 135 4.02 6.26 -9.80
C GLY A 135 4.79 5.03 -10.30
N ARG A 136 5.15 4.11 -9.40
CA ARG A 136 5.81 2.84 -9.75
C ARG A 136 4.91 1.98 -10.64
N PHE A 137 3.62 1.92 -10.32
CA PHE A 137 2.67 1.18 -11.15
C PHE A 137 2.51 1.80 -12.55
N LEU A 138 2.56 3.13 -12.68
CA LEU A 138 2.59 3.77 -14.00
C LEU A 138 3.85 3.40 -14.78
N ASP A 139 5.01 3.29 -14.13
CA ASP A 139 6.23 2.79 -14.77
C ASP A 139 6.01 1.37 -15.34
N ASP A 140 5.37 0.47 -14.58
CA ASP A 140 5.06 -0.89 -15.04
C ASP A 140 4.18 -0.88 -16.29
N LEU A 141 3.16 -0.02 -16.33
CA LEU A 141 2.27 0.10 -17.50
C LEU A 141 3.05 0.58 -18.72
N ILE A 142 3.91 1.59 -18.55
CA ILE A 142 4.73 2.12 -19.65
C ILE A 142 5.69 1.04 -20.17
N ILE A 143 6.38 0.33 -19.27
CA ILE A 143 7.29 -0.76 -19.64
C ILE A 143 6.55 -1.89 -20.34
N ARG A 144 5.35 -2.22 -19.87
CA ARG A 144 4.49 -3.24 -20.49
C ARG A 144 4.08 -2.83 -21.90
N VAL A 145 3.50 -1.64 -22.08
CA VAL A 145 3.07 -1.11 -23.39
C VAL A 145 4.23 -1.09 -24.37
N ILE A 146 5.37 -0.51 -23.97
CA ILE A 146 6.56 -0.45 -24.84
C ILE A 146 7.13 -1.85 -25.12
N GLY A 147 7.05 -2.76 -24.15
CA GLY A 147 7.57 -4.13 -24.27
C GLY A 147 6.69 -5.07 -25.11
N GLU A 148 5.38 -4.82 -25.17
CA GLU A 148 4.43 -5.55 -26.03
C GLU A 148 4.55 -5.10 -27.49
N SER A 149 5.05 -3.89 -27.75
CA SER A 149 5.31 -3.41 -29.12
C SER A 149 6.60 -3.98 -29.68
N THR A 150 6.52 -4.50 -30.91
CA THR A 150 7.70 -4.97 -31.69
C THR A 150 8.49 -3.83 -32.33
N THR A 151 7.94 -2.61 -32.35
CA THR A 151 8.58 -1.43 -32.95
C THR A 151 8.66 -0.25 -31.98
N PRO A 152 9.67 0.64 -32.12
CA PRO A 152 9.77 1.83 -31.28
C PRO A 152 8.52 2.71 -31.38
N MET A 153 7.95 3.07 -30.23
CA MET A 153 6.68 3.79 -30.11
C MET A 153 6.90 5.29 -29.89
N THR A 154 5.99 6.13 -30.39
CA THR A 154 5.99 7.57 -30.06
C THR A 154 5.40 7.81 -28.67
N LEU A 155 5.65 8.99 -28.10
CA LEU A 155 5.04 9.39 -26.82
C LEU A 155 3.50 9.33 -26.91
N GLU A 156 2.93 9.74 -28.03
CA GLU A 156 1.48 9.80 -28.26
C GLU A 156 0.87 8.40 -28.24
N ALA A 157 1.52 7.43 -28.90
CA ALA A 157 1.08 6.04 -28.89
C ALA A 157 1.15 5.45 -27.48
N ILE A 158 2.24 5.70 -26.75
CA ILE A 158 2.37 5.20 -25.36
C ILE A 158 1.30 5.82 -24.45
N VAL A 159 1.06 7.13 -24.55
CA VAL A 159 0.01 7.82 -23.78
C VAL A 159 -1.36 7.22 -24.08
N GLN A 160 -1.66 6.97 -25.36
CA GLN A 160 -2.92 6.38 -25.79
C GLN A 160 -3.08 4.97 -25.22
N ASP A 161 -2.10 4.10 -25.41
CA ASP A 161 -2.17 2.70 -24.98
C ASP A 161 -2.23 2.60 -23.44
N VAL A 162 -1.43 3.40 -22.71
CA VAL A 162 -1.52 3.48 -21.24
C VAL A 162 -2.89 4.00 -20.80
N HIS A 163 -3.49 4.93 -21.54
CA HIS A 163 -4.84 5.42 -21.27
C HIS A 163 -5.90 4.33 -21.53
N GLU A 164 -5.74 3.53 -22.58
CA GLU A 164 -6.61 2.41 -22.94
C GLU A 164 -6.59 1.28 -21.91
N LEU A 165 -5.47 1.08 -21.22
CA LEU A 165 -5.42 0.18 -20.07
C LEU A 165 -6.39 0.64 -18.95
N ARG A 166 -6.77 1.92 -18.89
CA ARG A 166 -7.79 2.49 -17.98
C ARG A 166 -7.55 2.19 -16.49
N ILE A 167 -6.29 1.96 -16.14
CA ILE A 167 -5.91 1.51 -14.80
C ILE A 167 -5.66 2.71 -13.87
N ILE A 168 -5.15 3.83 -14.41
CA ILE A 168 -4.88 5.09 -13.70
C ILE A 168 -5.75 6.22 -14.28
N PHE A 169 -6.29 7.09 -13.42
CA PHE A 169 -7.10 8.21 -13.89
C PHE A 169 -6.26 9.20 -14.69
N LYS A 170 -6.60 9.32 -15.98
CA LYS A 170 -6.13 10.33 -16.94
C LYS A 170 -4.64 10.63 -16.77
N THR A 171 -3.80 9.76 -17.33
CA THR A 171 -2.37 10.03 -17.40
C THR A 171 -2.13 11.17 -18.39
N GLU A 172 -1.84 12.36 -17.87
CA GLU A 172 -1.49 13.49 -18.72
C GLU A 172 -0.20 13.18 -19.48
N ARG A 173 -0.11 13.64 -20.73
CA ARG A 173 1.08 13.46 -21.59
C ARG A 173 2.36 13.89 -20.89
N GLU A 174 2.29 14.97 -20.11
CA GLU A 174 3.39 15.50 -19.30
C GLU A 174 3.87 14.48 -18.26
N ILE A 175 2.93 13.83 -17.56
CA ILE A 175 3.23 12.82 -16.54
C ILE A 175 3.88 11.60 -17.20
N VAL A 176 3.32 11.10 -18.31
CA VAL A 176 3.91 9.97 -19.05
C VAL A 176 5.32 10.31 -19.52
N ARG A 177 5.52 11.51 -20.09
CA ARG A 177 6.84 11.95 -20.54
C ARG A 177 7.85 11.97 -19.41
N ASN A 178 7.50 12.58 -18.27
CA ASN A 178 8.37 12.63 -17.10
C ASN A 178 8.74 11.23 -16.58
N GLN A 179 7.80 10.28 -16.62
CA GLN A 179 8.09 8.89 -16.25
C GLN A 179 8.98 8.18 -17.26
N ILE A 180 8.77 8.39 -18.57
CA ILE A 180 9.63 7.84 -19.61
C ILE A 180 11.07 8.36 -19.44
N GLU A 181 11.26 9.65 -19.22
CA GLU A 181 12.59 10.23 -19.00
C GLU A 181 13.25 9.64 -17.73
N ARG A 182 12.48 9.42 -16.67
CA ARG A 182 12.96 8.69 -15.49
C ARG A 182 13.38 7.26 -15.82
N LEU A 183 12.59 6.53 -16.61
CA LEU A 183 12.92 5.16 -17.02
C LEU A 183 14.13 5.10 -17.95
N ILE A 184 14.32 6.11 -18.80
CA ILE A 184 15.53 6.28 -19.62
C ILE A 184 16.75 6.49 -18.72
N SER A 185 16.67 7.41 -17.75
CA SER A 185 17.78 7.66 -16.82
C SER A 185 18.21 6.44 -16.00
N ARG A 186 17.27 5.50 -15.77
CA ARG A 186 17.51 4.23 -15.06
C ARG A 186 17.94 3.09 -16.01
N GLY A 187 17.91 3.33 -17.33
CA GLY A 187 18.30 2.37 -18.36
C GLY A 187 17.27 1.28 -18.65
N TYR A 188 15.98 1.51 -18.35
CA TYR A 188 14.89 0.57 -18.66
C TYR A 188 14.22 0.85 -20.00
N VAL A 189 14.33 2.08 -20.50
CA VAL A 189 13.81 2.52 -21.80
C VAL A 189 14.96 3.14 -22.58
N GLU A 190 15.02 2.86 -23.88
CA GLU A 190 15.93 3.49 -24.81
C GLU A 190 15.16 4.47 -25.70
N ARG A 191 15.79 5.62 -25.98
CA ARG A 191 15.26 6.64 -26.88
C ARG A 191 16.04 6.65 -28.18
N SER A 192 15.32 6.63 -29.30
CA SER A 192 15.87 6.78 -30.66
C SER A 192 15.09 7.87 -31.38
N GLY A 193 15.61 9.10 -31.32
CA GLY A 193 14.87 10.29 -31.79
C GLY A 193 13.65 10.57 -30.90
N GLU A 194 12.46 10.59 -31.50
CA GLU A 194 11.18 10.79 -30.80
C GLU A 194 10.48 9.47 -30.41
N ARG A 195 11.14 8.33 -30.64
CA ARG A 195 10.59 7.01 -30.36
C ARG A 195 11.29 6.32 -29.21
N PHE A 196 10.55 5.48 -28.52
CA PHE A 196 10.97 4.77 -27.32
C PHE A 196 10.83 3.26 -27.53
N ARG A 197 11.78 2.50 -27.01
CA ARG A 197 11.73 1.04 -26.98
C ARG A 197 12.22 0.53 -25.63
N ARG A 198 11.85 -0.70 -25.29
CA ARG A 198 12.31 -1.33 -24.05
C ARG A 198 13.81 -1.62 -24.15
N ALA A 199 14.56 -1.26 -23.12
CA ALA A 199 15.97 -1.61 -23.03
C ALA A 199 16.14 -3.10 -22.69
N ARG A 200 17.36 -3.64 -22.85
CA ARG A 200 17.67 -5.02 -22.46
C ARG A 200 17.69 -5.26 -20.96
N ARG A 201 17.79 -4.20 -20.14
CA ARG A 201 17.85 -4.29 -18.69
C ARG A 201 16.58 -4.97 -18.14
N SER A 202 16.74 -5.94 -17.25
CA SER A 202 15.60 -6.56 -16.56
C SER A 202 14.85 -5.51 -15.74
N TYR A 203 13.52 -5.61 -15.75
CA TYR A 203 12.64 -4.71 -15.02
C TYR A 203 11.72 -5.55 -14.13
N ASP A 204 11.79 -5.33 -12.83
CA ASP A 204 10.96 -6.00 -11.85
C ASP A 204 9.69 -5.18 -11.63
N SER A 205 8.55 -5.75 -12.03
CA SER A 205 7.25 -5.08 -11.88
C SER A 205 6.85 -4.96 -10.42
N VAL A 206 6.06 -3.93 -10.09
CA VAL A 206 5.47 -3.75 -8.77
C VAL A 206 4.61 -4.96 -8.41
N ASN A 207 4.91 -5.56 -7.27
CA ASN A 207 4.00 -6.49 -6.64
C ASN A 207 2.81 -5.72 -6.06
N LEU A 208 1.66 -5.77 -6.74
CA LEU A 208 0.43 -5.06 -6.33
C LEU A 208 -0.09 -5.51 -4.97
N ASP A 209 0.15 -6.77 -4.60
CA ASP A 209 -0.24 -7.31 -3.30
C ASP A 209 0.54 -6.64 -2.16
N HIS A 210 1.86 -6.50 -2.33
CA HIS A 210 2.71 -5.77 -1.40
C HIS A 210 2.38 -4.28 -1.39
N ALA A 211 2.28 -3.67 -2.58
CA ALA A 211 2.01 -2.24 -2.71
C ALA A 211 0.63 -1.86 -2.15
N GLY A 212 -0.35 -2.78 -2.22
CA GLY A 212 -1.67 -2.62 -1.62
C GLY A 212 -1.58 -2.58 -0.09
N LEU A 213 -0.86 -3.52 0.53
CA LEU A 213 -0.67 -3.53 1.97
C LEU A 213 0.12 -2.31 2.47
N GLU A 214 1.21 -1.97 1.77
CA GLU A 214 1.99 -0.75 2.02
C GLU A 214 1.10 0.50 1.89
N ALA A 215 0.21 0.52 0.91
CA ALA A 215 -0.73 1.60 0.74
C ALA A 215 -1.87 1.61 1.77
N LEU A 216 -2.19 0.53 2.47
CA LEU A 216 -3.09 0.56 3.63
C LEU A 216 -2.38 1.12 4.86
N LEU A 217 -1.18 0.64 5.15
CA LEU A 217 -0.46 0.89 6.40
C LEU A 217 0.39 2.16 6.37
N GLY A 218 0.93 2.52 5.21
CA GLY A 218 2.05 3.43 5.07
C GLY A 218 3.36 2.81 5.57
N ASP A 219 4.49 3.36 5.13
CA ASP A 219 5.81 2.70 5.16
C ASP A 219 6.22 2.21 6.55
N ARG A 220 6.03 3.06 7.59
CA ARG A 220 6.43 2.72 8.95
C ARG A 220 5.64 1.54 9.52
N LEU A 221 4.32 1.51 9.32
CA LEU A 221 3.49 0.42 9.82
C LEU A 221 3.66 -0.84 8.96
N TYR A 222 3.89 -0.67 7.65
CA TYR A 222 4.18 -1.75 6.73
C TYR A 222 5.41 -2.55 7.17
N ARG A 223 6.52 -1.90 7.53
CA ARG A 223 7.73 -2.58 8.02
C ARG A 223 7.47 -3.48 9.23
N VAL A 224 6.66 -3.01 10.18
CA VAL A 224 6.29 -3.82 11.36
C VAL A 224 5.51 -5.07 10.95
N PHE A 225 4.60 -4.95 9.98
CA PHE A 225 3.82 -6.09 9.48
C PHE A 225 4.71 -7.05 8.68
N GLU A 226 5.62 -6.51 7.86
CA GLU A 226 6.59 -7.27 7.07
C GLU A 226 7.54 -8.10 7.96
N GLU A 227 8.08 -7.50 9.03
CA GLU A 227 8.92 -8.17 10.03
C GLU A 227 8.20 -9.32 10.74
N ASN A 228 6.87 -9.26 10.82
CA ASN A 228 6.02 -10.32 11.37
C ASN A 228 5.49 -11.28 10.29
N GLY A 229 6.00 -11.17 9.06
CA GLY A 229 5.73 -12.08 7.95
C GLY A 229 4.47 -11.77 7.14
N PHE A 230 3.92 -10.56 7.24
CA PHE A 230 2.81 -10.09 6.40
C PHE A 230 3.35 -9.09 5.37
N ARG A 231 3.68 -9.58 4.17
CA ARG A 231 4.34 -8.79 3.12
C ARG A 231 3.34 -8.19 2.14
N GLY A 232 2.17 -8.80 2.01
CA GLY A 232 1.08 -8.28 1.17
C GLY A 232 -0.32 -8.60 1.69
N LEU A 233 -1.34 -8.14 0.97
CA LEU A 233 -2.74 -8.29 1.34
C LEU A 233 -3.13 -9.78 1.43
N ILE A 234 -2.60 -10.61 0.55
CA ILE A 234 -2.90 -12.05 0.49
C ILE A 234 -2.45 -12.78 1.75
N ASP A 235 -1.38 -12.33 2.41
CA ASP A 235 -0.91 -12.91 3.66
C ASP A 235 -1.92 -12.70 4.79
N LEU A 236 -2.62 -11.56 4.79
CA LEU A 236 -3.65 -11.25 5.80
C LEU A 236 -4.82 -12.23 5.71
N VAL A 237 -5.19 -12.61 4.48
CA VAL A 237 -6.29 -13.54 4.19
C VAL A 237 -5.86 -14.98 4.43
N ASN A 238 -4.74 -15.41 3.83
CA ASN A 238 -4.27 -16.79 3.90
C ASN A 238 -3.79 -17.20 5.29
N ARG A 239 -3.28 -16.23 6.08
CA ARG A 239 -2.76 -16.47 7.44
C ARG A 239 -3.64 -15.82 8.50
N ARG A 240 -4.96 -15.77 8.27
CA ARG A 240 -5.98 -15.11 9.12
C ARG A 240 -5.79 -15.31 10.63
N ASN A 241 -5.56 -16.54 11.09
CA ASN A 241 -5.36 -16.81 12.53
C ASN A 241 -4.05 -16.24 13.08
N SER A 242 -2.96 -16.34 12.31
CA SER A 242 -1.68 -15.72 12.65
C SER A 242 -1.82 -14.19 12.67
N PHE A 243 -2.53 -13.63 11.68
CA PHE A 243 -2.77 -12.20 11.61
C PHE A 243 -3.58 -11.69 12.78
N LYS A 244 -4.69 -12.34 13.15
CA LYS A 244 -5.49 -11.98 14.34
C LYS A 244 -4.64 -11.93 15.60
N THR A 245 -3.83 -12.96 15.83
CA THR A 245 -2.96 -13.05 17.01
C THR A 245 -1.94 -11.91 17.03
N PHE A 246 -1.28 -11.67 15.89
CA PHE A 246 -0.34 -10.58 15.73
C PHE A 246 -1.02 -9.21 15.94
N PHE A 247 -2.15 -8.97 15.26
CA PHE A 247 -2.85 -7.69 15.28
C PHE A 247 -3.37 -7.37 16.67
N SER A 248 -3.93 -8.35 17.39
CA SER A 248 -4.36 -8.17 18.79
C SER A 248 -3.20 -7.82 19.71
N ARG A 249 -2.04 -8.48 19.55
CA ARG A 249 -0.83 -8.13 20.30
C ARG A 249 -0.30 -6.74 19.95
N PHE A 250 -0.32 -6.39 18.67
CA PHE A 250 0.22 -5.14 18.15
C PHE A 250 -0.63 -3.92 18.53
N SER A 251 -1.95 -4.02 18.36
CA SER A 251 -2.90 -2.90 18.49
C SER A 251 -3.64 -2.86 19.82
N GLY A 252 -3.63 -3.97 20.58
CA GLY A 252 -4.49 -4.17 21.75
C GLY A 252 -5.96 -4.42 21.40
N CYS A 253 -6.32 -4.52 20.12
CA CYS A 253 -7.69 -4.78 19.68
C CYS A 253 -8.07 -6.26 19.83
N ASP A 254 -9.37 -6.51 19.98
CA ASP A 254 -9.93 -7.86 19.92
C ASP A 254 -9.76 -8.52 18.53
N PRO A 255 -9.89 -9.87 18.44
CA PRO A 255 -9.82 -10.57 17.17
C PRO A 255 -10.89 -10.19 16.14
N GLU A 256 -12.06 -9.67 16.54
CA GLU A 256 -13.10 -9.22 15.62
C GLU A 256 -12.69 -7.93 14.90
N THR A 257 -11.94 -7.06 15.57
CA THR A 257 -11.39 -5.85 14.97
C THR A 257 -10.35 -6.19 13.91
N ALA A 258 -9.56 -7.25 14.11
CA ALA A 258 -8.66 -7.77 13.08
C ALA A 258 -9.43 -8.26 11.84
N GLU A 259 -10.65 -8.78 11.99
CA GLU A 259 -11.50 -9.16 10.86
C GLU A 259 -11.93 -7.98 10.02
N LEU A 260 -12.19 -6.83 10.66
CA LEU A 260 -12.48 -5.60 9.94
C LEU A 260 -11.28 -5.15 9.10
N PHE A 261 -10.05 -5.36 9.60
CA PHE A 261 -8.85 -5.07 8.83
C PHE A 261 -8.73 -5.98 7.60
N ILE A 262 -8.95 -7.29 7.78
CA ILE A 262 -8.97 -8.25 6.67
C ILE A 262 -10.04 -7.87 5.65
N ALA A 263 -11.24 -7.49 6.08
CA ALA A 263 -12.33 -7.07 5.20
C ALA A 263 -12.05 -5.78 4.42
N VAL A 264 -11.08 -4.96 4.84
CA VAL A 264 -10.61 -3.79 4.08
C VAL A 264 -9.51 -4.17 3.07
N ALA A 265 -8.83 -5.30 3.32
CA ALA A 265 -7.72 -5.81 2.53
C ALA A 265 -8.14 -6.84 1.46
N ALA A 266 -9.31 -7.46 1.62
CA ALA A 266 -9.94 -8.41 0.70
C ALA A 266 -10.89 -7.68 -0.25
#